data_AF-A0A5C1QQG6-F1
#
_entry.id   AF-A0A5C1QQG6-F1
#
_cell.length_a   1.000
_cell.length_b   1.000
_cell.length_c   1.000
_cell.angle_alpha   90.00
_cell.angle_beta   90.00
_cell.angle_gamma   90.00
#
_symmetry.space_group_name_H-M   'P 1'
#
loop_
_entity.id
_entity.type
_entity.pdbx_description
1 polymer ?
#
loop_
_entity_poly.entity_id
_entity_poly.type
_entity_poly.pdbx_seq_one_letter_code
_entity_poly.pdbx_strand_id
1 'polypeptide(L)'
;MKRLTFSFILCSILLSPLTALDPYLSLNLDINYSALGFATMMKPYSDGVLVIPQEYDEIREEAIKILLEDARWIFSGMIYGFSFRYVPGNREETLAEVFELSPIKQIPNGDPAMKVQQVLDDTQYLSVLFYYWPDEYQNRRLKVSRGGGFHSSAAAGVVPMMLEDARTLSLIEAVKQAIRADLRDLIYNRPLEVSGSVYLSGPPRINIRSGEYRSSVKILYRREDMKTFPINY
;
A
#
# COMPACT_ATOMS: atom_id res chain seq x y z
N MET A 1 56.50 22.95 -27.18
CA MET A 1 56.09 23.62 -25.93
C MET A 1 54.61 23.99 -26.03
N LYS A 2 53.82 23.49 -25.06
CA LYS A 2 52.46 23.89 -24.62
C LYS A 2 51.29 23.76 -25.62
N ARG A 3 50.61 22.61 -25.52
CA ARG A 3 49.18 22.42 -25.85
C ARG A 3 48.33 23.07 -24.75
N LEU A 4 47.31 23.85 -25.11
CA LEU A 4 46.28 24.36 -24.19
C LEU A 4 45.00 23.53 -24.42
N THR A 5 44.75 22.58 -23.52
CA THR A 5 43.51 21.80 -23.46
C THR A 5 42.50 22.54 -22.60
N PHE A 6 41.43 23.08 -23.21
CA PHE A 6 40.26 23.56 -22.47
C PHE A 6 39.35 22.36 -22.19
N SER A 7 39.42 21.87 -20.95
CA SER A 7 38.52 20.88 -20.40
C SER A 7 37.21 21.57 -20.01
N PHE A 8 36.19 21.47 -20.87
CA PHE A 8 34.81 21.77 -20.47
C PHE A 8 34.31 20.60 -19.63
N ILE A 9 34.45 20.73 -18.31
CA ILE A 9 33.78 19.87 -17.34
C ILE A 9 32.28 20.18 -17.46
N LEU A 10 31.58 19.37 -18.24
CA LEU A 10 30.13 19.39 -18.32
C LEU A 10 29.60 18.89 -16.98
N CYS A 11 29.25 19.85 -16.14
CA CYS A 11 28.61 19.67 -14.86
C CYS A 11 27.17 19.15 -15.08
N SER A 12 27.01 17.85 -15.27
CA SER A 12 25.70 17.19 -15.21
C SER A 12 25.30 17.01 -13.75
N ILE A 13 25.01 18.13 -13.09
CA ILE A 13 24.20 18.16 -11.89
C ILE A 13 22.85 17.57 -12.27
N LEU A 14 22.49 16.45 -11.63
CA LEU A 14 21.15 15.90 -11.55
C LEU A 14 20.23 16.97 -10.93
N LEU A 15 19.79 17.91 -11.75
CA LEU A 15 18.64 18.75 -11.46
C LEU A 15 17.42 17.84 -11.59
N SER A 16 16.99 17.24 -10.48
CA SER A 16 15.58 16.83 -10.38
C SER A 16 14.77 18.12 -10.54
N PRO A 17 13.92 18.28 -11.58
CA PRO A 17 13.04 19.43 -11.61
C PRO A 17 12.03 19.24 -10.47
N LEU A 18 12.19 20.04 -9.44
CA LEU A 18 11.28 20.19 -8.33
C LEU A 18 10.02 20.95 -8.82
N THR A 19 9.30 20.44 -9.82
CA THR A 19 8.00 20.95 -10.27
C THR A 19 7.31 19.93 -11.16
N ALA A 20 6.54 19.05 -10.54
CA ALA A 20 5.18 18.74 -10.95
C ALA A 20 4.48 18.20 -9.69
N LEU A 21 3.72 19.05 -9.01
CA LEU A 21 2.56 18.54 -8.30
C LEU A 21 1.73 17.86 -9.39
N ASP A 22 1.80 16.54 -9.50
CA ASP A 22 0.70 15.83 -10.10
C ASP A 22 -0.48 16.08 -9.16
N PRO A 23 -1.50 16.88 -9.55
CA PRO A 23 -2.62 17.18 -8.66
C PRO A 23 -3.48 15.95 -8.40
N TYR A 24 -3.18 14.82 -9.04
CA TYR A 24 -3.95 13.58 -8.99
C TYR A 24 -3.12 12.47 -8.34
N LEU A 25 -3.78 11.65 -7.55
CA LEU A 25 -3.18 10.41 -7.07
C LEU A 25 -3.46 9.32 -8.09
N SER A 26 -2.40 8.63 -8.53
CA SER A 26 -2.50 7.53 -9.47
C SER A 26 -2.11 6.22 -8.80
N LEU A 27 -2.86 5.17 -9.12
CA LEU A 27 -2.63 3.84 -8.62
C LEU A 27 -2.90 2.85 -9.75
N ASN A 28 -1.88 2.06 -10.10
CA ASN A 28 -2.04 0.93 -10.99
C ASN A 28 -2.15 -0.33 -10.11
N LEU A 29 -3.26 -1.04 -10.24
CA LEU A 29 -3.45 -2.32 -9.59
C LEU A 29 -3.64 -3.41 -10.63
N ASP A 30 -2.98 -4.53 -10.38
CA ASP A 30 -3.06 -5.74 -11.16
C ASP A 30 -3.75 -6.87 -10.39
N ILE A 31 -4.56 -7.64 -11.12
CA ILE A 31 -5.17 -8.86 -10.63
C ILE A 31 -5.00 -9.97 -11.65
N ASN A 32 -4.53 -11.12 -11.17
CA ASN A 32 -4.46 -12.34 -11.95
C ASN A 32 -5.82 -13.04 -11.87
N TYR A 33 -6.48 -13.37 -12.98
CA TYR A 33 -7.80 -14.00 -12.91
C TYR A 33 -7.75 -15.44 -12.37
N SER A 34 -6.61 -16.13 -12.40
CA SER A 34 -6.47 -17.45 -11.77
C SER A 34 -6.63 -17.34 -10.26
N ALA A 35 -6.41 -16.13 -9.73
CA ALA A 35 -6.63 -15.84 -8.33
C ALA A 35 -8.11 -15.59 -7.97
N LEU A 36 -8.97 -15.30 -8.95
CA LEU A 36 -10.40 -15.00 -8.77
C LEU A 36 -11.29 -16.22 -9.02
N GLY A 37 -10.91 -17.07 -9.99
CA GLY A 37 -11.63 -18.30 -10.30
C GLY A 37 -10.65 -19.46 -10.40
N PHE A 38 -10.79 -20.45 -9.50
CA PHE A 38 -9.96 -21.66 -9.48
C PHE A 38 -9.99 -22.48 -10.79
N ALA A 39 -10.90 -22.17 -11.73
CA ALA A 39 -11.14 -22.95 -12.95
C ALA A 39 -11.02 -22.18 -14.28
N THR A 40 -10.80 -20.86 -14.29
CA THR A 40 -11.04 -20.05 -15.51
C THR A 40 -9.77 -19.73 -16.32
N MET A 41 -8.57 -20.12 -15.87
CA MET A 41 -7.32 -19.48 -16.34
C MET A 41 -6.24 -20.36 -16.95
N MET A 42 -6.52 -21.62 -17.23
CA MET A 42 -6.00 -22.12 -18.50
C MET A 42 -7.07 -21.80 -19.52
N LYS A 43 -6.85 -20.77 -20.37
CA LYS A 43 -7.41 -20.89 -21.72
C LYS A 43 -6.97 -22.27 -22.19
N PRO A 44 -7.87 -23.23 -22.47
CA PRO A 44 -7.45 -24.33 -23.30
C PRO A 44 -7.07 -23.65 -24.61
N TYR A 45 -5.77 -23.45 -24.81
CA TYR A 45 -5.20 -23.26 -26.11
C TYR A 45 -5.37 -24.60 -26.81
N SER A 46 -6.61 -24.88 -27.20
CA SER A 46 -7.02 -26.02 -28.01
C SER A 46 -6.99 -25.50 -29.43
N ASP A 47 -6.08 -26.07 -30.22
CA ASP A 47 -6.06 -25.91 -31.67
C ASP A 47 -5.92 -24.45 -32.17
N GLY A 48 -5.21 -23.60 -31.42
CA GLY A 48 -4.90 -22.22 -31.85
C GLY A 48 -6.08 -21.25 -31.75
N VAL A 49 -7.20 -21.65 -31.14
CA VAL A 49 -8.38 -20.79 -30.96
C VAL A 49 -8.49 -20.33 -29.52
N LEU A 50 -8.67 -19.01 -29.35
CA LEU A 50 -8.93 -18.35 -28.08
C LEU A 50 -10.37 -18.66 -27.62
N VAL A 51 -10.54 -19.63 -26.71
CA VAL A 51 -11.83 -19.90 -26.07
C VAL A 51 -12.01 -18.96 -24.87
N ILE A 52 -12.96 -18.03 -24.96
CA ILE A 52 -13.37 -17.16 -23.85
C ILE A 52 -14.50 -17.87 -23.09
N PRO A 53 -14.35 -18.16 -21.78
CA PRO A 53 -15.42 -18.77 -21.00
C PRO A 53 -16.67 -17.89 -20.96
N GLN A 54 -17.84 -18.51 -20.90
CA GLN A 54 -19.13 -17.79 -20.91
C GLN A 54 -19.27 -16.81 -19.72
N GLU A 55 -18.65 -17.13 -18.58
CA GLU A 55 -18.69 -16.34 -17.33
C GLU A 55 -17.57 -15.27 -17.25
N TYR A 56 -16.79 -15.07 -18.32
CA TYR A 56 -15.62 -14.18 -18.29
C TYR A 56 -15.97 -12.74 -17.93
N ASP A 57 -17.08 -12.22 -18.48
CA ASP A 57 -17.51 -10.84 -18.23
C ASP A 57 -17.92 -10.64 -16.76
N GLU A 58 -18.56 -11.63 -16.14
CA GLU A 58 -18.95 -11.59 -14.72
C GLU A 58 -17.71 -11.59 -13.80
N ILE A 59 -16.75 -12.48 -14.07
CA ILE A 59 -15.47 -12.56 -13.34
C ILE A 59 -14.69 -11.24 -13.49
N ARG A 60 -14.70 -10.65 -14.69
CA ARG A 60 -14.05 -9.36 -14.95
C ARG A 60 -14.72 -8.22 -14.19
N GLU A 61 -16.04 -8.16 -14.16
CA GLU A 61 -16.76 -7.15 -13.38
C GLU A 61 -16.49 -7.27 -11.87
N GLU A 62 -16.46 -8.50 -11.35
CA GLU A 62 -16.10 -8.78 -9.96
C GLU A 62 -14.65 -8.36 -9.65
N ALA A 63 -13.72 -8.67 -10.54
CA ALA A 63 -12.33 -8.25 -10.44
C ALA A 63 -12.19 -6.73 -10.32
N ILE A 64 -12.92 -5.99 -11.17
CA ILE A 64 -12.91 -4.52 -11.15
C ILE A 64 -13.49 -3.99 -9.83
N LYS A 65 -14.56 -4.60 -9.31
CA LYS A 65 -15.15 -4.21 -8.02
C LYS A 65 -14.15 -4.41 -6.87
N ILE A 66 -13.45 -5.54 -6.83
CA ILE A 66 -12.40 -5.81 -5.83
C ILE A 66 -11.27 -4.78 -5.94
N LEU A 67 -10.77 -4.53 -7.16
CA LEU A 67 -9.70 -3.55 -7.37
C LEU A 67 -10.13 -2.12 -7.01
N LEU A 68 -11.40 -1.77 -7.23
CA LEU A 68 -11.94 -0.46 -6.85
C LEU A 68 -11.99 -0.31 -5.33
N GLU A 69 -12.38 -1.36 -4.60
CA GLU A 69 -12.37 -1.39 -3.13
C GLU A 69 -10.94 -1.29 -2.57
N ASP A 70 -9.98 -2.02 -3.15
CA ASP A 70 -8.55 -1.92 -2.80
C ASP A 70 -8.05 -0.48 -3.04
N ALA A 71 -8.33 0.10 -4.21
CA ALA A 71 -7.93 1.46 -4.53
C ALA A 71 -8.56 2.48 -3.58
N ARG A 72 -9.82 2.29 -3.19
CA ARG A 72 -10.53 3.14 -2.24
C ARG A 72 -9.88 3.09 -0.87
N TRP A 73 -9.51 1.89 -0.40
CA TRP A 73 -8.79 1.70 0.86
C TRP A 73 -7.40 2.36 0.83
N ILE A 74 -6.65 2.16 -0.26
CA ILE A 74 -5.30 2.72 -0.45
C ILE A 74 -5.34 4.25 -0.49
N PHE A 75 -6.19 4.86 -1.31
CA PHE A 75 -6.29 6.32 -1.37
C PHE A 75 -6.78 6.91 -0.05
N SER A 76 -7.69 6.24 0.66
CA SER A 76 -8.11 6.65 2.00
C SER A 76 -6.93 6.65 2.98
N GLY A 77 -6.09 5.62 2.94
CA GLY A 77 -4.87 5.52 3.74
C GLY A 77 -3.79 6.55 3.39
N MET A 78 -3.73 6.98 2.14
CA MET A 78 -2.81 8.04 1.69
C MET A 78 -3.29 9.43 2.12
N ILE A 79 -4.59 9.71 1.99
CA ILE A 79 -5.18 11.04 2.22
C ILE A 79 -5.49 11.27 3.71
N TYR A 80 -6.23 10.35 4.33
CA TYR A 80 -6.74 10.50 5.68
C TYR A 80 -5.89 9.77 6.71
N GLY A 81 -5.27 8.66 6.32
CA GLY A 81 -4.52 7.78 7.22
C GLY A 81 -5.41 6.85 8.04
N PHE A 82 -4.77 6.09 8.90
CA PHE A 82 -5.35 5.12 9.81
C PHE A 82 -4.93 5.43 11.24
N SER A 83 -5.80 5.16 12.21
CA SER A 83 -5.41 5.01 13.60
C SER A 83 -4.90 3.58 13.80
N PHE A 84 -3.81 3.42 14.53
CA PHE A 84 -3.29 2.11 14.89
C PHE A 84 -3.21 1.94 16.41
N ARG A 85 -3.35 0.69 16.83
CA ARG A 85 -3.04 0.23 18.19
C ARG A 85 -2.17 -1.01 18.08
N TYR A 86 -1.03 -0.98 18.77
CA TYR A 86 -0.04 -2.04 18.74
C TYR A 86 0.33 -2.49 20.15
N VAL A 87 0.15 -3.78 20.42
CA VAL A 87 0.59 -4.43 21.66
C VAL A 87 1.68 -5.44 21.28
N PRO A 88 2.95 -5.16 21.60
CA PRO A 88 4.04 -6.10 21.30
C PRO A 88 3.87 -7.40 22.10
N GLY A 89 3.87 -8.52 21.39
CA GLY A 89 3.80 -9.84 22.02
C GLY A 89 5.04 -10.14 22.87
N ASN A 90 4.90 -11.03 23.85
CA ASN A 90 5.98 -11.54 24.67
C ASN A 90 5.93 -13.06 24.74
N ARG A 91 7.02 -13.71 24.29
CA ARG A 91 7.14 -15.18 24.32
C ARG A 91 7.27 -15.72 25.75
N GLU A 92 7.87 -14.95 26.66
CA GLU A 92 8.07 -15.37 28.05
C GLU A 92 6.76 -15.33 28.85
N GLU A 93 5.89 -14.36 28.55
CA GLU A 93 4.58 -14.17 29.21
C GLU A 93 3.42 -14.81 28.44
N THR A 94 3.68 -15.51 27.32
CA THR A 94 2.66 -16.05 26.40
C THR A 94 1.65 -15.01 25.91
N LEU A 95 2.06 -13.73 25.86
CA LEU A 95 1.21 -12.64 25.41
C LEU A 95 1.24 -12.58 23.88
N ALA A 96 0.10 -12.80 23.24
CA ALA A 96 -0.04 -12.67 21.80
C ALA A 96 0.18 -11.23 21.35
N GLU A 97 0.85 -11.05 20.21
CA GLU A 97 0.98 -9.76 19.55
C GLU A 97 -0.38 -9.34 18.98
N VAL A 98 -0.85 -8.14 19.32
CA VAL A 98 -2.11 -7.58 18.82
C VAL A 98 -1.82 -6.33 18.01
N PHE A 99 -2.42 -6.25 16.82
CA PHE A 99 -2.36 -5.08 15.97
C PHE A 99 -3.74 -4.78 15.39
N GLU A 100 -4.21 -3.57 15.62
CA GLU A 100 -5.46 -3.06 15.11
C GLU A 100 -5.18 -1.85 14.25
N LEU A 101 -5.78 -1.80 13.07
CA LEU A 101 -5.67 -0.70 12.11
C LEU A 101 -7.07 -0.30 11.68
N SER A 102 -7.43 0.96 11.88
CA SER A 102 -8.77 1.47 11.55
C SER A 102 -8.68 2.74 10.71
N PRO A 103 -9.47 2.88 9.63
CA PRO A 103 -9.44 4.09 8.81
C PRO A 103 -9.94 5.29 9.60
N ILE A 104 -9.21 6.41 9.57
CA ILE A 104 -9.66 7.66 10.19
C ILE A 104 -10.87 8.21 9.43
N LYS A 105 -10.82 8.09 8.10
CA LYS A 105 -11.94 8.37 7.19
C LYS A 105 -11.75 7.54 5.94
N GLN A 106 -12.86 7.08 5.36
CA GLN A 106 -12.86 6.36 4.10
C GLN A 106 -13.49 7.22 3.01
N ILE A 107 -12.94 7.13 1.81
CA ILE A 107 -13.56 7.66 0.58
C ILE A 107 -14.91 6.94 0.41
N PRO A 108 -16.02 7.66 0.19
CA PRO A 108 -17.33 7.03 0.05
C PRO A 108 -17.37 6.16 -1.21
N ASN A 109 -18.23 5.13 -1.18
CA ASN A 109 -18.46 4.34 -2.39
C ASN A 109 -19.08 5.23 -3.49
N GLY A 110 -18.62 5.09 -4.73
CA GLY A 110 -19.06 5.92 -5.84
C GLY A 110 -18.64 7.40 -5.77
N ASP A 111 -17.58 7.74 -5.03
CA ASP A 111 -17.04 9.11 -5.01
C ASP A 111 -16.74 9.59 -6.44
N PRO A 112 -17.34 10.71 -6.91
CA PRO A 112 -17.15 11.20 -8.27
C PRO A 112 -15.70 11.66 -8.55
N ALA A 113 -14.90 11.91 -7.51
CA ALA A 113 -13.48 12.22 -7.62
C ALA A 113 -12.62 10.98 -7.88
N MET A 114 -13.17 9.77 -7.79
CA MET A 114 -12.48 8.52 -8.11
C MET A 114 -12.92 8.01 -9.48
N LYS A 115 -11.97 7.84 -10.41
CA LYS A 115 -12.28 7.30 -11.75
C LYS A 115 -11.34 6.19 -12.15
N VAL A 116 -11.91 5.21 -12.84
CA VAL A 116 -11.16 4.24 -13.64
C VAL A 116 -10.74 4.94 -14.91
N GLN A 117 -9.44 5.17 -15.08
CA GLN A 117 -8.90 5.83 -16.27
C GLN A 117 -8.69 4.85 -17.41
N GLN A 118 -8.11 3.70 -17.09
CA GLN A 118 -7.71 2.72 -18.09
C GLN A 118 -7.88 1.32 -17.52
N VAL A 119 -8.48 0.45 -18.32
CA VAL A 119 -8.57 -0.98 -18.06
C VAL A 119 -7.78 -1.66 -19.17
N LEU A 120 -6.66 -2.27 -18.80
CA LEU A 120 -5.88 -3.15 -19.66
C LEU A 120 -6.24 -4.57 -19.29
N ASP A 121 -6.89 -5.24 -20.21
CA ASP A 121 -7.29 -6.62 -20.06
C ASP A 121 -6.41 -7.49 -20.95
N ASP A 122 -5.49 -8.22 -20.33
CA ASP A 122 -4.68 -9.24 -20.98
C ASP A 122 -5.20 -10.63 -20.61
N THR A 123 -4.81 -11.61 -21.40
CA THR A 123 -5.16 -13.03 -21.23
C THR A 123 -4.83 -13.62 -19.86
N GLN A 124 -3.92 -13.01 -19.09
CA GLN A 124 -3.49 -13.46 -17.76
C GLN A 124 -3.76 -12.44 -16.64
N TYR A 125 -3.79 -11.15 -16.98
CA TYR A 125 -3.82 -10.07 -16.01
C TYR A 125 -4.84 -9.02 -16.42
N LEU A 126 -5.62 -8.59 -15.44
CA LEU A 126 -6.38 -7.36 -15.52
C LEU A 126 -5.61 -6.28 -14.77
N SER A 127 -5.23 -5.22 -15.48
CA SER A 127 -4.61 -4.05 -14.88
C SER A 127 -5.55 -2.86 -14.97
N VAL A 128 -5.83 -2.23 -13.84
CA VAL A 128 -6.71 -1.07 -13.76
C VAL A 128 -5.92 0.11 -13.22
N LEU A 129 -5.92 1.20 -14.00
CA LEU A 129 -5.37 2.48 -13.58
C LEU A 129 -6.50 3.32 -12.97
N PHE A 130 -6.35 3.65 -11.69
CA PHE A 130 -7.22 4.55 -10.97
C PHE A 130 -6.59 5.93 -10.85
N TYR A 131 -7.42 6.95 -10.99
CA TYR A 131 -7.10 8.32 -10.62
C TYR A 131 -8.05 8.80 -9.53
N TYR A 132 -7.49 9.52 -8.56
CA TYR A 132 -8.25 10.26 -7.56
C TYR A 132 -7.92 11.75 -7.65
N TRP A 133 -8.95 12.59 -7.70
CA TRP A 133 -8.87 14.05 -7.78
C TRP A 133 -9.13 14.68 -6.40
N PRO A 134 -8.11 14.85 -5.55
CA PRO A 134 -8.31 15.40 -4.22
C PRO A 134 -8.76 16.86 -4.25
N ASP A 135 -9.71 17.21 -3.37
CA ASP A 135 -10.10 18.60 -3.12
C ASP A 135 -9.01 19.38 -2.34
N GLU A 136 -9.24 20.67 -2.06
CA GLU A 136 -8.26 21.48 -1.33
C GLU A 136 -8.02 20.97 0.11
N TYR A 137 -9.05 20.46 0.78
CA TYR A 137 -8.94 19.91 2.14
C TYR A 137 -8.10 18.64 2.16
N GLN A 138 -8.34 17.72 1.23
CA GLN A 138 -7.61 16.47 1.03
C GLN A 138 -6.16 16.75 0.63
N ASN A 139 -5.93 17.71 -0.26
CA ASN A 139 -4.59 18.17 -0.62
C ASN A 139 -3.81 18.74 0.57
N ARG A 140 -4.49 19.49 1.47
CA ARG A 140 -3.87 19.93 2.73
C ARG A 140 -3.47 18.75 3.60
N ARG A 141 -4.33 17.72 3.75
CA ARG A 141 -3.99 16.52 4.53
C ARG A 141 -2.81 15.74 3.96
N LEU A 142 -2.74 15.57 2.64
CA LEU A 142 -1.60 14.95 1.96
C LEU A 142 -0.28 15.69 2.24
N LYS A 143 -0.32 17.01 2.43
CA LYS A 143 0.85 17.81 2.83
C LYS A 143 1.20 17.65 4.30
N VAL A 144 0.19 17.53 5.18
CA VAL A 144 0.39 17.35 6.62
C VAL A 144 1.15 16.06 6.92
N SER A 145 0.78 14.95 6.29
CA SER A 145 1.48 13.66 6.50
C SER A 145 2.95 13.70 6.07
N ARG A 146 3.29 14.59 5.12
CA ARG A 146 4.66 14.83 4.63
C ARG A 146 5.42 15.92 5.41
N GLY A 147 4.80 16.49 6.44
CA GLY A 147 5.41 17.50 7.31
C GLY A 147 6.38 16.90 8.35
N GLY A 148 6.97 17.76 9.19
CA GLY A 148 7.86 17.33 10.27
C GLY A 148 7.15 16.53 11.37
N GLY A 149 7.90 15.67 12.06
CA GLY A 149 7.40 14.90 13.22
C GLY A 149 6.70 13.57 12.87
N PHE A 150 6.92 13.05 11.67
CA PHE A 150 6.55 11.69 11.29
C PHE A 150 7.80 10.80 11.19
N HIS A 151 7.68 9.58 11.68
CA HIS A 151 8.64 8.51 11.46
C HIS A 151 8.33 7.84 10.12
N SER A 152 9.38 7.59 9.33
CA SER A 152 9.26 6.92 8.03
C SER A 152 9.78 5.50 8.16
N SER A 153 8.94 4.53 7.80
CA SER A 153 9.32 3.11 7.79
C SER A 153 8.73 2.41 6.57
N ALA A 154 9.31 1.27 6.20
CA ALA A 154 8.82 0.44 5.12
C ALA A 154 9.01 -1.04 5.47
N ALA A 155 8.02 -1.85 5.16
CA ALA A 155 8.11 -3.29 5.33
C ALA A 155 7.19 -4.01 4.34
N ALA A 156 7.33 -5.34 4.33
CA ALA A 156 6.45 -6.22 3.59
C ALA A 156 5.60 -7.05 4.55
N GLY A 157 4.37 -7.33 4.14
CA GLY A 157 3.42 -8.20 4.81
C GLY A 157 3.11 -9.40 3.93
N VAL A 158 2.90 -10.56 4.54
CA VAL A 158 2.65 -11.81 3.83
C VAL A 158 1.43 -12.47 4.46
N VAL A 159 0.44 -12.79 3.64
CA VAL A 159 -0.82 -13.42 4.06
C VAL A 159 -1.22 -14.50 3.05
N PRO A 160 -1.64 -15.70 3.50
CA PRO A 160 -2.17 -16.73 2.62
C PRO A 160 -3.36 -16.23 1.80
N MET A 161 -3.35 -16.51 0.50
CA MET A 161 -4.38 -16.03 -0.42
C MET A 161 -5.78 -16.61 -0.13
N MET A 162 -5.84 -17.78 0.51
CA MET A 162 -7.09 -18.48 0.84
C MET A 162 -7.94 -17.80 1.92
N LEU A 163 -7.41 -16.77 2.59
CA LEU A 163 -8.15 -16.00 3.58
C LEU A 163 -9.09 -15.00 2.91
N GLU A 164 -10.24 -14.76 3.54
CA GLU A 164 -11.10 -13.65 3.16
C GLU A 164 -10.36 -12.32 3.35
N ASP A 165 -10.55 -11.38 2.42
CA ASP A 165 -9.86 -10.08 2.40
C ASP A 165 -8.32 -10.16 2.49
N ALA A 166 -7.72 -11.26 2.01
CA ALA A 166 -6.28 -11.52 2.16
C ALA A 166 -5.39 -10.39 1.60
N ARG A 167 -5.85 -9.63 0.58
CA ARG A 167 -5.13 -8.45 0.06
C ARG A 167 -5.06 -7.34 1.10
N THR A 168 -6.20 -6.91 1.63
CA THR A 168 -6.28 -5.90 2.69
C THR A 168 -5.53 -6.34 3.93
N LEU A 169 -5.69 -7.60 4.35
CA LEU A 169 -4.92 -8.18 5.46
C LEU A 169 -3.42 -8.17 5.19
N SER A 170 -2.98 -8.45 3.97
CA SER A 170 -1.55 -8.36 3.63
C SER A 170 -1.01 -6.94 3.77
N LEU A 171 -1.80 -5.92 3.44
CA LEU A 171 -1.44 -4.51 3.63
C LEU A 171 -1.36 -4.16 5.12
N ILE A 172 -2.35 -4.58 5.91
CA ILE A 172 -2.37 -4.40 7.38
C ILE A 172 -1.14 -5.05 8.00
N GLU A 173 -0.79 -6.26 7.59
CA GLU A 173 0.41 -6.96 8.05
C GLU A 173 1.68 -6.20 7.70
N ALA A 174 1.77 -5.64 6.49
CA ALA A 174 2.93 -4.85 6.08
C ALA A 174 3.08 -3.57 6.90
N VAL A 175 1.96 -2.89 7.22
CA VAL A 175 1.95 -1.73 8.11
C VAL A 175 2.41 -2.13 9.51
N LYS A 176 1.91 -3.25 10.06
CA LYS A 176 2.34 -3.80 11.34
C LYS A 176 3.84 -4.06 11.37
N GLN A 177 4.38 -4.73 10.36
CA GLN A 177 5.82 -5.04 10.30
C GLN A 177 6.66 -3.76 10.19
N ALA A 178 6.18 -2.74 9.46
CA ALA A 178 6.89 -1.47 9.33
C ALA A 178 6.95 -0.71 10.67
N ILE A 179 5.82 -0.63 11.39
CA ILE A 179 5.77 -0.03 12.72
C ILE A 179 6.63 -0.84 13.70
N ARG A 180 6.52 -2.17 13.69
CA ARG A 180 7.29 -3.05 14.58
C ARG A 180 8.79 -2.91 14.37
N ALA A 181 9.25 -2.88 13.13
CA ALA A 181 10.68 -2.73 12.82
C ALA A 181 11.21 -1.40 13.37
N ASP A 182 10.51 -0.30 13.11
CA ASP A 182 10.93 1.03 13.56
C ASP A 182 10.88 1.17 15.10
N LEU A 183 9.83 0.65 15.75
CA LEU A 183 9.72 0.68 17.21
C LEU A 183 10.83 -0.13 17.91
N ARG A 184 11.29 -1.23 17.32
CA ARG A 184 12.41 -2.03 17.85
C ARG A 184 13.73 -1.28 17.79
N ASP A 185 13.92 -0.48 16.75
CA ASP A 185 15.14 0.31 16.59
C ASP A 185 15.12 1.54 17.51
N LEU A 186 13.95 2.12 17.76
CA LEU A 186 13.80 3.34 18.55
C LEU A 186 13.71 3.11 20.07
N ILE A 187 13.09 2.01 20.51
CA ILE A 187 12.76 1.79 21.91
C ILE A 187 13.50 0.57 22.43
N TYR A 188 14.42 0.80 23.37
CA TYR A 188 15.18 -0.27 24.01
C TYR A 188 14.28 -1.22 24.81
N ASN A 189 13.39 -0.67 25.63
CA ASN A 189 12.45 -1.44 26.44
C ASN A 189 11.15 -1.68 25.71
N ARG A 190 10.63 -2.92 25.76
CA ARG A 190 9.34 -3.26 25.15
C ARG A 190 8.22 -2.40 25.75
N PRO A 191 7.48 -1.62 24.94
CA PRO A 191 6.31 -0.90 25.41
C PRO A 191 5.15 -1.89 25.67
N LEU A 192 4.24 -1.54 26.59
CA LEU A 192 3.01 -2.29 26.81
C LEU A 192 2.04 -2.09 25.65
N GLU A 193 1.90 -0.85 25.20
CA GLU A 193 1.00 -0.47 24.12
C GLU A 193 1.53 0.79 23.44
N VAL A 194 1.41 0.85 22.12
CA VAL A 194 1.70 2.04 21.31
C VAL A 194 0.49 2.34 20.45
N SER A 195 0.04 3.58 20.46
CA SER A 195 -1.04 4.04 19.60
C SER A 195 -0.64 5.30 18.82
N GLY A 196 -1.36 5.56 17.74
CA GLY A 196 -1.23 6.80 17.02
C GLY A 196 -1.81 6.71 15.62
N SER A 197 -1.27 7.54 14.73
CA SER A 197 -1.76 7.70 13.36
C SER A 197 -0.69 7.27 12.34
N VAL A 198 -1.11 6.58 11.28
CA VAL A 198 -0.25 6.13 10.19
C VAL A 198 -0.83 6.48 8.82
N TYR A 199 0.01 6.92 7.91
CA TYR A 199 -0.32 7.29 6.54
C TYR A 199 0.48 6.43 5.57
N LEU A 200 -0.13 6.07 4.45
CA LEU A 200 0.61 5.49 3.33
C LEU A 200 1.34 6.61 2.60
N SER A 201 2.67 6.54 2.54
CA SER A 201 3.50 7.55 1.87
C SER A 201 3.30 7.56 0.35
N GLY A 202 2.83 6.45 -0.21
CA GLY A 202 2.66 6.22 -1.63
C GLY A 202 1.87 4.93 -1.89
N PRO A 203 1.60 4.63 -3.16
CA PRO A 203 0.88 3.42 -3.54
C PRO A 203 1.68 2.17 -3.11
N PRO A 204 1.04 1.21 -2.42
CA PRO A 204 1.69 -0.03 -2.05
C PRO A 204 1.87 -0.93 -3.28
N ARG A 205 2.78 -1.89 -3.18
CA ARG A 205 2.92 -2.95 -4.19
C ARG A 205 2.35 -4.23 -3.62
N ILE A 206 1.45 -4.88 -4.35
CA ILE A 206 0.88 -6.17 -3.97
C ILE A 206 1.26 -7.15 -5.05
N ASN A 207 1.86 -8.28 -4.68
CA ASN A 207 2.13 -9.36 -5.61
C ASN A 207 1.68 -10.70 -5.04
N ILE A 208 1.41 -11.64 -5.93
CA ILE A 208 1.12 -13.02 -5.55
C ILE A 208 2.41 -13.82 -5.72
N ARG A 209 2.83 -14.52 -4.66
CA ARG A 209 3.98 -15.42 -4.72
C ARG A 209 3.67 -16.69 -3.93
N SER A 210 3.78 -17.84 -4.59
CA SER A 210 3.62 -19.15 -3.95
C SER A 210 2.30 -19.34 -3.18
N GLY A 211 1.20 -18.80 -3.69
CA GLY A 211 -0.12 -18.91 -3.03
C GLY A 211 -0.35 -17.91 -1.88
N GLU A 212 0.53 -16.93 -1.73
CA GLU A 212 0.42 -15.87 -0.71
C GLU A 212 0.37 -14.50 -1.37
N TYR A 213 -0.41 -13.59 -0.79
CA TYR A 213 -0.27 -12.16 -1.07
C TYR A 213 0.91 -11.62 -0.29
N ARG A 214 1.85 -11.01 -1.01
CA ARG A 214 2.92 -10.23 -0.41
C ARG A 214 2.73 -8.77 -0.80
N SER A 215 2.46 -7.95 0.21
CA SER A 215 2.36 -6.51 0.02
C SER A 215 3.62 -5.83 0.53
N SER A 216 3.99 -4.70 -0.05
CA SER A 216 5.09 -3.86 0.38
C SER A 216 4.59 -2.43 0.49
N VAL A 217 4.74 -1.86 1.68
CA VAL A 217 4.21 -0.53 2.02
C VAL A 217 5.33 0.39 2.46
N LYS A 218 5.18 1.68 2.17
CA LYS A 218 5.97 2.76 2.77
C LYS A 218 5.02 3.60 3.60
N ILE A 219 5.34 3.78 4.88
CA ILE A 219 4.48 4.48 5.83
C ILE A 219 5.16 5.70 6.41
N LEU A 220 4.32 6.67 6.77
CA LEU A 220 4.66 7.80 7.63
C LEU A 220 3.75 7.70 8.85
N TYR A 221 4.31 7.52 10.03
CA TYR A 221 3.50 7.37 11.24
C TYR A 221 3.95 8.30 12.35
N ARG A 222 3.01 8.64 13.23
CA ARG A 222 3.21 9.44 14.41
C ARG A 222 2.64 8.69 15.59
N ARG A 223 3.44 8.62 16.66
CA ARG A 223 3.02 8.07 17.95
C ARG A 223 2.26 9.17 18.70
N GLU A 224 1.13 8.81 19.28
CA GLU A 224 0.32 9.72 20.10
C GLU A 224 0.49 9.34 21.57
N ASP A 225 0.26 8.07 21.92
CA ASP A 225 0.47 7.56 23.26
C ASP A 225 1.36 6.32 23.28
N MET A 226 2.07 6.16 24.39
CA MET A 226 2.87 4.97 24.69
C MET A 226 2.75 4.63 26.17
N LYS A 227 2.27 3.41 26.45
CA LYS A 227 2.23 2.87 27.81
C LYS A 227 3.51 2.06 28.05
N THR A 228 4.25 2.42 29.09
CA THR A 228 5.46 1.69 29.54
C THR A 228 5.21 1.03 30.88
N PHE A 229 5.98 0.00 31.20
CA PHE A 229 5.98 -0.56 32.54
C PHE A 229 6.35 0.52 33.56
N PRO A 230 5.71 0.54 34.75
CA PRO A 230 6.14 1.40 35.84
C PRO A 230 7.58 1.05 36.20
N ILE A 231 8.44 2.06 36.27
CA ILE A 231 9.81 1.89 36.78
C ILE A 231 9.67 1.75 38.28
N ASN A 232 9.70 0.51 38.78
CA ASN A 232 9.82 0.26 40.21
C ASN A 232 11.25 0.64 40.61
N TYR A 233 11.38 1.76 41.34
CA TYR A 233 12.61 2.17 42.01
C TYR A 233 12.79 1.41 43.32
#